data_AF-A0A6A7GCJ0-F1
#
_entry.id   AF-A0A6A7GCJ0-F1
#
_cell.length_a   1.000
_cell.length_b   1.000
_cell.length_c   1.000
_cell.angle_alpha   90.00
_cell.angle_beta   90.00
_cell.angle_gamma   90.00
#
_symmetry.space_group_name_H-M   'P 1'
#
loop_
_entity.id
_entity.type
_entity.pdbx_description
1 polymer ?
#
loop_
_entity_poly.entity_id
_entity_poly.type
_entity_poly.pdbx_seq_one_letter_code
_entity_poly.pdbx_strand_id
1 'polypeptide(L)'
;MGGGHDYVISLLTNPHTGLPLPPQSGTTHLVKGEYLYYHYGCDGFDDRGWGCGYRTLMSVCSWIRGQKARSGDNSFSSLAAVPSNLQVQELLVKLQDKPPSFAASNEWIGVVEAGFVLDELYGVNCRLIHATSGNKLEEHIPALVEHFTSHGAPIMMGGDRDNLSKG
;
A
#
# COMPACT_ATOMS: atom_id res chain seq x y z
N MET A 1 16.86 14.06 -8.31
CA MET A 1 15.93 13.23 -9.10
C MET A 1 16.35 11.78 -8.93
N GLY A 2 15.60 11.02 -8.14
CA GLY A 2 15.80 9.58 -7.98
C GLY A 2 14.43 8.93 -7.96
N GLY A 3 14.29 7.73 -8.53
CA GLY A 3 13.02 7.00 -8.52
C GLY A 3 12.47 6.63 -9.90
N GLY A 4 13.12 5.70 -10.62
CA GLY A 4 12.58 5.13 -11.86
C GLY A 4 13.16 3.79 -12.31
N HIS A 5 14.02 3.15 -11.51
CA HIS A 5 14.58 1.83 -11.82
C HIS A 5 14.10 0.82 -10.78
N ASP A 6 14.08 -0.47 -11.13
CA ASP A 6 13.96 -1.56 -10.15
C ASP A 6 15.19 -1.50 -9.22
N TYR A 7 15.14 -0.63 -8.20
CA TYR A 7 16.20 -0.53 -7.21
C TYR A 7 16.16 -1.83 -6.41
N VAL A 8 17.12 -2.72 -6.68
CA VAL A 8 17.36 -3.93 -5.92
C VAL A 8 17.96 -3.54 -4.57
N ILE A 9 17.17 -2.84 -3.75
CA ILE A 9 17.30 -2.87 -2.31
C ILE A 9 16.68 -4.19 -1.89
N SER A 10 17.40 -4.95 -1.08
CA SER A 10 16.93 -6.20 -0.49
C SER A 10 15.81 -5.90 0.52
N LEU A 11 14.66 -5.45 0.02
CA LEU A 11 13.47 -5.25 0.82
C LEU A 11 13.08 -6.59 1.44
N LEU A 12 12.61 -6.55 2.67
CA LEU A 12 12.17 -7.76 3.36
C LEU A 12 10.87 -8.25 2.73
N THR A 13 10.87 -9.51 2.31
CA THR A 13 9.65 -10.22 1.89
C THR A 13 8.91 -10.73 3.12
N ASN A 14 7.62 -10.42 3.24
CA ASN A 14 6.74 -10.90 4.30
C ASN A 14 7.34 -10.78 5.72
N PRO A 15 7.70 -9.56 6.19
CA PRO A 15 8.36 -9.36 7.49
C PRO A 15 7.53 -9.85 8.69
N HIS A 16 6.24 -10.10 8.51
CA HIS A 16 5.36 -10.69 9.53
C HIS A 16 5.60 -12.19 9.74
N THR A 17 6.26 -12.88 8.80
CA THR A 17 6.46 -14.33 8.86
C THR A 17 7.48 -14.68 9.95
N GLY A 18 7.14 -15.65 10.80
CA GLY A 18 8.00 -16.09 11.91
C GLY A 18 7.87 -15.28 13.19
N LEU A 19 7.05 -14.23 13.21
CA LEU A 19 6.71 -13.54 14.46
C LEU A 19 5.82 -14.42 15.34
N PRO A 20 6.02 -14.42 16.67
CA PRO A 20 5.13 -15.12 17.59
C PRO A 20 3.74 -14.47 17.56
N LEU A 21 2.70 -15.30 17.69
CA LEU A 21 1.34 -14.79 17.86
C LEU A 21 1.23 -14.02 19.19
N PRO A 22 0.45 -12.92 19.24
CA PRO A 22 0.16 -12.22 20.50
C PRO A 22 -0.39 -13.17 21.58
N PRO A 23 -0.11 -12.92 22.87
CA PRO A 23 -0.71 -13.69 23.96
C PRO A 23 -2.24 -13.67 23.86
N GLN A 24 -2.91 -14.79 24.11
CA GLN A 24 -4.38 -14.94 24.01
C GLN A 24 -4.95 -14.76 22.60
N SER A 25 -4.16 -15.03 21.55
CA SER A 25 -4.65 -15.02 20.17
C SER A 25 -5.79 -16.05 19.97
N GLY A 26 -6.93 -15.58 19.48
CA GLY A 26 -7.98 -16.43 18.93
C GLY A 26 -7.63 -16.92 17.52
N THR A 27 -8.66 -17.19 16.71
CA THR A 27 -8.45 -17.51 15.29
C THR A 27 -7.74 -16.36 14.58
N THR A 28 -6.61 -16.66 13.94
CA THR A 28 -5.77 -15.66 13.26
C THR A 28 -5.99 -15.73 11.75
N HIS A 29 -6.19 -14.58 11.12
CA HIS A 29 -6.32 -14.44 9.67
C HIS A 29 -5.20 -13.50 9.18
N LEU A 30 -4.41 -13.96 8.21
CA LEU A 30 -3.20 -13.27 7.73
C LEU A 30 -3.30 -12.94 6.25
N VAL A 31 -2.39 -12.06 5.81
CA VAL A 31 -2.12 -11.83 4.38
C VAL A 31 -1.77 -13.15 3.69
N LYS A 32 -2.25 -13.34 2.46
CA LYS A 32 -1.98 -14.49 1.60
C LYS A 32 -1.17 -14.04 0.40
N GLY A 33 -0.04 -14.68 0.14
CA GLY A 33 0.89 -14.27 -0.91
C GLY A 33 2.10 -13.52 -0.35
N GLU A 34 2.86 -12.91 -1.25
CA GLU A 34 4.11 -12.24 -0.91
C GLU A 34 3.98 -10.74 -1.14
N TYR A 35 4.57 -9.95 -0.25
CA TYR A 35 4.74 -8.51 -0.41
C TYR A 35 6.11 -8.09 0.12
N LEU A 36 6.60 -6.97 -0.40
CA LEU A 36 7.83 -6.34 0.03
C LEU A 36 7.53 -5.22 1.03
N TYR A 37 8.36 -5.11 2.05
CA TYR A 37 8.26 -4.06 3.06
C TYR A 37 8.93 -2.77 2.59
N TYR A 38 8.15 -1.85 2.02
CA TYR A 38 8.62 -0.50 1.71
C TYR A 38 8.55 0.38 2.97
N HIS A 39 9.60 1.15 3.21
CA HIS A 39 9.73 2.03 4.36
C HIS A 39 10.48 3.31 3.99
N TYR A 40 10.56 4.27 4.91
CA TYR A 40 11.26 5.53 4.66
C TYR A 40 12.69 5.31 4.17
N GLY A 41 13.09 6.07 3.14
CA GLY A 41 14.43 6.03 2.58
C GLY A 41 14.83 4.70 1.94
N CYS A 42 13.92 3.72 1.79
CA CYS A 42 14.26 2.39 1.30
C CYS A 42 14.69 2.36 -0.16
N ASP A 43 14.55 3.45 -0.90
CA ASP A 43 14.95 3.65 -2.30
C ASP A 43 15.98 4.79 -2.47
N GLY A 44 16.56 5.26 -1.36
CA GLY A 44 17.50 6.39 -1.32
C GLY A 44 16.84 7.78 -1.37
N PHE A 45 15.50 7.86 -1.45
CA PHE A 45 14.78 9.12 -1.40
C PHE A 45 14.35 9.45 0.04
N ASP A 46 14.74 10.62 0.55
CA ASP A 46 14.40 11.06 1.90
C ASP A 46 12.98 11.60 1.98
N ASP A 47 12.05 10.71 2.28
CA ASP A 47 10.62 11.00 2.43
C ASP A 47 10.15 10.99 3.90
N ARG A 48 11.10 11.10 4.84
CA ARG A 48 10.78 11.10 6.28
C ARG A 48 9.84 12.24 6.63
N GLY A 49 8.79 11.93 7.37
CA GLY A 49 7.80 12.90 7.86
C GLY A 49 6.59 13.12 6.95
N TRP A 50 6.62 12.64 5.69
CA TRP A 50 5.51 12.84 4.73
C TRP A 50 5.24 11.64 3.82
N GLY A 51 6.22 10.76 3.62
CA GLY A 51 6.16 9.68 2.65
C GLY A 51 5.44 8.39 3.08
N CYS A 52 4.93 8.30 4.31
CA CYS A 52 4.42 7.03 4.86
C CYS A 52 3.29 6.44 4.01
N GLY A 53 2.35 7.27 3.53
CA GLY A 53 1.27 6.82 2.65
C GLY A 53 1.78 6.22 1.35
N TYR A 54 2.83 6.80 0.76
CA TYR A 54 3.49 6.28 -0.43
C TYR A 54 4.13 4.92 -0.17
N ARG A 55 4.83 4.75 0.96
CA ARG A 55 5.49 3.47 1.29
C ARG A 55 4.48 2.35 1.56
N THR A 56 3.37 2.65 2.23
CA THR A 56 2.28 1.68 2.38
C THR A 56 1.68 1.30 1.04
N LEU A 57 1.40 2.28 0.16
CA LEU A 57 0.93 2.04 -1.20
C LEU A 57 1.90 1.16 -1.99
N MET A 58 3.21 1.42 -1.95
CA MET A 58 4.23 0.61 -2.64
C MET A 58 4.25 -0.85 -2.16
N SER A 59 4.05 -1.08 -0.85
CA SER A 59 3.93 -2.44 -0.29
C SER A 59 2.70 -3.16 -0.85
N VAL A 60 1.55 -2.47 -0.95
CA VAL A 60 0.33 -3.01 -1.57
C VAL A 60 0.53 -3.28 -3.07
N CYS A 61 1.17 -2.35 -3.80
CA CYS A 61 1.51 -2.54 -5.21
C CYS A 61 2.37 -3.79 -5.41
N SER A 62 3.37 -4.02 -4.55
CA SER A 62 4.22 -5.22 -4.63
C SER A 62 3.43 -6.51 -4.46
N TRP A 63 2.45 -6.53 -3.55
CA TRP A 63 1.56 -7.67 -3.36
C TRP A 63 0.70 -7.93 -4.59
N ILE A 64 0.04 -6.89 -5.12
CA ILE A 64 -0.80 -6.98 -6.32
C ILE A 64 0.00 -7.55 -7.49
N ARG A 65 1.25 -7.09 -7.66
CA ARG A 65 2.15 -7.61 -8.69
C ARG A 65 2.44 -9.10 -8.50
N GLY A 66 2.78 -9.52 -7.27
CA GLY A 66 3.03 -10.92 -6.94
C GLY A 66 1.82 -11.82 -7.21
N GLN A 67 0.62 -11.37 -6.88
CA GLN A 67 -0.61 -12.14 -7.10
C GLN A 67 -0.95 -12.27 -8.60
N LYS A 68 -0.84 -11.18 -9.37
CA LYS A 68 -1.12 -11.21 -10.81
C LYS A 68 -0.13 -12.08 -11.58
N ALA A 69 1.16 -12.04 -11.22
CA ALA A 69 2.17 -12.91 -11.81
C ALA A 69 1.89 -14.41 -11.58
N ARG A 70 1.34 -14.78 -10.42
CA ARG A 70 1.03 -16.19 -10.07
C ARG A 70 -0.22 -16.73 -10.74
N SER A 71 -1.18 -15.86 -11.08
CA SER A 71 -2.45 -16.27 -11.70
C SER A 71 -2.32 -16.67 -13.17
N GLY A 72 -1.13 -16.59 -13.78
CA GLY A 72 -0.90 -16.96 -15.18
C GLY A 72 -1.62 -16.07 -16.19
N ASP A 73 -2.16 -14.94 -15.73
CA ASP A 73 -2.69 -13.88 -16.58
C ASP A 73 -1.51 -13.29 -17.36
N ASN A 74 -1.34 -13.76 -18.60
CA ASN A 74 -0.29 -13.35 -19.53
C ASN A 74 -0.70 -12.14 -20.38
N SER A 75 -1.75 -11.40 -20.03
CA SER A 75 -2.02 -10.07 -20.60
C SER A 75 -0.93 -9.03 -20.24
N PHE A 76 0.19 -9.48 -19.69
CA PHE A 76 0.92 -8.83 -18.60
C PHE A 76 2.44 -8.70 -18.81
N SER A 77 2.92 -8.70 -20.05
CA SER A 77 4.26 -8.15 -20.30
C SER A 77 4.34 -6.63 -20.00
N SER A 78 3.23 -6.02 -19.54
CA SER A 78 2.97 -4.61 -19.28
C SER A 78 2.64 -4.26 -17.82
N LEU A 79 2.89 -5.15 -16.84
CA LEU A 79 2.56 -4.85 -15.43
C LEU A 79 3.30 -3.60 -14.96
N ALA A 80 2.56 -2.56 -14.59
CA ALA A 80 3.15 -1.33 -14.08
C ALA A 80 4.09 -1.65 -12.90
N ALA A 81 5.31 -1.11 -12.98
CA ALA A 81 6.26 -1.21 -11.88
C ALA A 81 5.67 -0.60 -10.60
N VAL A 82 6.24 -0.94 -9.45
CA VAL A 82 5.89 -0.23 -8.21
C VAL A 82 6.27 1.25 -8.41
N PRO A 83 5.33 2.20 -8.28
CA PRO A 83 5.61 3.59 -8.61
C PRO A 83 6.49 4.25 -7.54
N SER A 84 7.35 5.18 -7.94
CA SER A 84 8.04 6.09 -7.02
C SER A 84 7.11 7.17 -6.47
N ASN A 85 7.51 7.89 -5.41
CA ASN A 85 6.73 9.00 -4.87
C ASN A 85 6.36 10.02 -5.96
N LEU A 86 7.33 10.37 -6.83
CA LEU A 86 7.10 11.30 -7.93
C LEU A 86 6.08 10.76 -8.93
N GLN A 87 6.19 9.50 -9.33
CA GLN A 87 5.23 8.88 -10.26
C GLN A 87 3.82 8.85 -9.68
N VAL A 88 3.68 8.59 -8.38
CA VAL A 88 2.39 8.68 -7.69
C VAL A 88 1.84 10.11 -7.74
N GLN A 89 2.67 11.12 -7.47
CA GLN A 89 2.25 12.52 -7.51
C GLN A 89 1.84 12.96 -8.92
N GLU A 90 2.65 12.63 -9.93
CA GLU A 90 2.35 12.92 -11.33
C GLU A 90 1.05 12.25 -11.78
N LEU A 91 0.79 11.03 -11.31
CA LEU A 91 -0.45 10.32 -11.60
C LEU A 91 -1.67 11.01 -10.99
N LEU A 92 -1.59 11.43 -9.73
CA LEU A 92 -2.68 12.15 -9.07
C LEU A 92 -2.97 13.51 -9.72
N VAL A 93 -1.93 14.19 -10.24
CA VAL A 93 -2.10 15.40 -11.05
C VAL A 93 -2.76 15.08 -12.40
N LYS A 94 -2.32 14.01 -13.09
CA LYS A 94 -2.91 13.55 -14.35
C LYS A 94 -4.39 13.21 -14.20
N LEU A 95 -4.77 12.60 -13.08
CA LEU A 95 -6.15 12.26 -12.73
C LEU A 95 -6.99 13.48 -12.27
N GLN A 96 -6.39 14.66 -12.22
CA GLN A 96 -7.02 15.91 -11.75
C GLN A 96 -7.50 15.87 -10.29
N ASP A 97 -7.00 14.93 -9.49
CA ASP A 97 -7.26 14.87 -8.05
C ASP A 97 -6.44 15.94 -7.30
N LYS A 98 -5.22 16.23 -7.77
CA LYS A 98 -4.30 17.20 -7.18
C LYS A 98 -3.90 18.30 -8.16
N PRO A 99 -3.58 19.51 -7.68
CA PRO A 99 -3.09 20.60 -8.53
C PRO A 99 -1.67 20.30 -9.05
N PRO A 100 -1.23 20.92 -10.17
CA PRO A 100 0.11 20.70 -10.70
C PRO A 100 1.27 20.95 -9.73
N SER A 101 1.09 21.83 -8.73
CA SER A 101 2.06 22.10 -7.67
C SER A 101 2.32 20.91 -6.72
N PHE A 102 1.45 19.89 -6.76
CA PHE A 102 1.60 18.68 -5.97
C PHE A 102 2.72 17.77 -6.50
N ALA A 103 2.98 17.80 -7.81
CA ALA A 103 4.09 17.05 -8.40
C ALA A 103 5.43 17.54 -7.86
N ALA A 104 6.28 16.62 -7.43
CA ALA A 104 7.57 16.90 -6.77
C ALA A 104 7.47 17.69 -5.46
N SER A 105 6.30 17.73 -4.81
CA SER A 105 6.14 18.28 -3.46
C SER A 105 6.51 17.26 -2.38
N ASN A 106 6.53 17.70 -1.12
CA ASN A 106 6.64 16.83 0.05
C ASN A 106 5.29 16.66 0.76
N GLU A 107 4.18 16.77 0.04
CA GLU A 107 2.85 16.53 0.59
C GLU A 107 2.58 15.03 0.75
N TRP A 108 1.78 14.67 1.75
CA TRP A 108 1.40 13.28 2.03
C TRP A 108 0.19 12.85 1.19
N ILE A 109 -0.05 11.54 1.10
CA ILE A 109 -1.24 10.94 0.50
C ILE A 109 -1.98 10.07 1.51
N GLY A 110 -3.31 9.98 1.37
CA GLY A 110 -4.17 9.13 2.17
C GLY A 110 -4.65 7.88 1.44
N VAL A 111 -5.62 7.20 2.06
CA VAL A 111 -6.23 5.97 1.52
C VAL A 111 -7.06 6.21 0.26
N VAL A 112 -7.58 7.43 0.07
CA VAL A 112 -8.37 7.79 -1.12
C VAL A 112 -7.45 7.89 -2.33
N GLU A 113 -6.38 8.67 -2.22
CA GLU A 113 -5.37 8.81 -3.29
C GLU A 113 -4.73 7.46 -3.62
N ALA A 114 -4.43 6.64 -2.60
CA ALA A 114 -3.93 5.28 -2.81
C ALA A 114 -4.91 4.44 -3.64
N GLY A 115 -6.22 4.53 -3.39
CA GLY A 115 -7.26 3.87 -4.17
C GLY A 115 -7.24 4.27 -5.65
N PHE A 116 -7.12 5.57 -5.95
CA PHE A 116 -7.02 6.06 -7.34
C PHE A 116 -5.79 5.51 -8.06
N VAL A 117 -4.64 5.48 -7.38
CA VAL A 117 -3.40 4.96 -7.96
C VAL A 117 -3.50 3.46 -8.23
N LEU A 118 -4.09 2.69 -7.31
CA LEU A 118 -4.27 1.25 -7.48
C LEU A 118 -5.22 0.89 -8.63
N ASP A 119 -6.29 1.67 -8.80
CA ASP A 119 -7.23 1.51 -9.92
C ASP A 119 -6.56 1.83 -11.26
N GLU A 120 -5.92 3.00 -11.38
CA GLU A 120 -5.28 3.46 -12.62
C GLU A 120 -4.09 2.57 -13.04
N LEU A 121 -3.26 2.09 -12.10
CA LEU A 121 -2.08 1.29 -12.43
C LEU A 121 -2.37 -0.20 -12.62
N TYR A 122 -3.34 -0.75 -11.89
CA TYR A 122 -3.54 -2.20 -11.80
C TYR A 122 -4.97 -2.68 -12.09
N GLY A 123 -5.92 -1.77 -12.30
CA GLY A 123 -7.35 -2.07 -12.44
C GLY A 123 -7.93 -2.72 -11.20
N VAL A 124 -7.43 -2.36 -10.01
CA VAL A 124 -7.86 -2.94 -8.72
C VAL A 124 -8.78 -1.97 -8.00
N ASN A 125 -10.05 -2.37 -7.88
CA ASN A 125 -11.02 -1.63 -7.07
C ASN A 125 -10.78 -1.85 -5.57
N CYS A 126 -10.81 -0.77 -4.79
CA CYS A 126 -10.58 -0.81 -3.35
C CYS A 126 -11.87 -0.53 -2.57
N ARG A 127 -12.10 -1.27 -1.48
CA ARG A 127 -13.15 -0.97 -0.51
C ARG A 127 -12.59 -0.06 0.59
N LEU A 128 -13.17 1.13 0.75
CA LEU A 128 -12.85 2.02 1.87
C LEU A 128 -13.78 1.75 3.05
N ILE A 129 -13.21 1.54 4.23
CA ILE A 129 -13.94 1.40 5.49
C ILE A 129 -13.56 2.59 6.37
N HIS A 130 -14.55 3.43 6.70
CA HIS A 130 -14.34 4.60 7.55
C HIS A 130 -14.63 4.28 9.01
N ALA A 131 -13.57 4.19 9.82
CA ALA A 131 -13.68 4.10 11.26
C ALA A 131 -13.61 5.50 11.89
N THR A 132 -14.72 5.96 12.47
CA THR A 132 -14.82 7.32 13.05
C THR A 132 -13.96 7.53 14.31
N SER A 133 -13.45 6.44 14.90
CA SER A 133 -12.55 6.47 16.06
C SER A 133 -11.92 5.08 16.29
N GLY A 134 -10.77 5.02 16.96
CA GLY A 134 -10.06 3.75 17.20
C GLY A 134 -10.86 2.72 17.99
N ASN A 135 -11.71 3.15 18.93
CA ASN A 135 -12.60 2.27 19.70
C ASN A 135 -13.74 1.65 18.88
N LYS A 136 -13.99 2.12 17.66
CA LYS A 136 -14.99 1.55 16.75
C LYS A 136 -14.38 0.58 15.73
N LEU A 137 -13.07 0.34 15.79
CA LEU A 137 -12.44 -0.65 14.92
C LEU A 137 -13.02 -2.06 15.16
N GLU A 138 -13.48 -2.35 16.38
CA GLU A 138 -14.14 -3.61 16.73
C GLU A 138 -15.39 -3.88 15.87
N GLU A 139 -16.15 -2.83 15.51
CA GLU A 139 -17.33 -2.93 14.65
C GLU A 139 -16.99 -3.42 13.23
N HIS A 140 -15.73 -3.27 12.82
CA HIS A 140 -15.23 -3.67 11.50
C HIS A 140 -14.46 -4.99 11.49
N ILE A 141 -14.24 -5.63 12.65
CA ILE A 141 -13.55 -6.93 12.74
C ILE A 141 -14.16 -7.98 11.78
N PRO A 142 -15.50 -8.15 11.68
CA PRO A 142 -16.06 -9.13 10.75
C PRO A 142 -15.66 -8.89 9.30
N ALA A 143 -15.60 -7.62 8.87
CA ALA A 143 -15.18 -7.25 7.52
C ALA A 143 -13.68 -7.51 7.29
N LEU A 144 -12.83 -7.29 8.31
CA LEU A 144 -11.40 -7.61 8.25
C LEU A 144 -11.17 -9.12 8.16
N VAL A 145 -11.89 -9.91 8.95
CA VAL A 145 -11.84 -11.38 8.92
C VAL A 145 -12.27 -11.89 7.55
N GLU A 146 -13.38 -11.39 7.01
CA GLU A 146 -13.83 -11.71 5.65
C GLU A 146 -12.76 -11.35 4.61
N HIS A 147 -12.16 -10.16 4.71
CA HIS A 147 -11.12 -9.70 3.78
C HIS A 147 -9.91 -10.62 3.75
N PHE A 148 -9.32 -10.95 4.91
CA PHE A 148 -8.16 -11.84 4.97
C PHE A 148 -8.50 -13.29 4.58
N THR A 149 -9.75 -13.71 4.79
CA THR A 149 -10.21 -15.04 4.40
C THR A 149 -10.42 -15.14 2.89
N SER A 150 -11.07 -14.17 2.28
CA SER A 150 -11.47 -14.22 0.86
C SER A 150 -10.37 -13.70 -0.08
N HIS A 151 -9.69 -12.61 0.28
CA HIS A 151 -8.70 -11.94 -0.58
C HIS A 151 -7.28 -12.08 -0.06
N GLY A 152 -7.07 -11.81 1.23
CA GLY A 152 -5.74 -11.89 1.85
C GLY A 152 -4.77 -10.79 1.44
N ALA A 153 -5.25 -9.63 0.96
CA ALA A 153 -4.39 -8.49 0.62
C ALA A 153 -3.95 -7.71 1.88
N PRO A 154 -2.76 -7.08 1.90
CA PRO A 154 -2.42 -6.07 2.90
C PRO A 154 -3.45 -4.92 2.91
N ILE A 155 -3.64 -4.28 4.08
CA ILE A 155 -4.62 -3.20 4.25
C ILE A 155 -3.89 -1.92 4.62
N MET A 156 -4.02 -0.88 3.79
CA MET A 156 -3.58 0.46 4.17
C MET A 156 -4.55 1.08 5.17
N MET A 157 -4.05 1.52 6.32
CA MET A 157 -4.80 2.29 7.31
C MET A 157 -4.27 3.72 7.35
N GLY A 158 -5.15 4.66 6.96
CA GLY A 158 -4.90 6.09 7.04
C GLY A 158 -5.11 6.61 8.46
N GLY A 159 -4.29 7.58 8.84
CA GLY A 159 -4.41 8.35 10.06
C GLY A 159 -4.82 9.78 9.74
N ASP A 160 -5.90 10.29 10.33
CA ASP A 160 -6.39 11.65 10.07
C ASP A 160 -5.48 12.73 10.69
N ARG A 161 -4.73 12.36 11.75
CA ARG A 161 -3.92 13.30 12.55
C ARG A 161 -2.52 12.80 12.93
N ASP A 162 -2.19 11.57 12.62
CA ASP A 162 -0.85 11.02 12.80
C ASP A 162 -0.18 10.85 11.44
N ASN A 163 1.05 11.35 11.31
CA ASN A 163 1.91 11.18 10.12
C ASN A 163 2.41 9.71 10.00
N LEU A 164 1.55 8.74 10.33
CA LEU A 164 1.84 7.32 10.46
C LEU A 164 0.80 6.51 9.70
N SER A 165 1.02 6.35 8.39
CA SER A 165 0.34 5.29 7.65
C SER A 165 0.81 3.93 8.18
N LYS A 166 -0.15 3.04 8.47
CA LYS A 166 0.11 1.68 8.95
C LYS A 166 -0.41 0.71 7.87
N GLY A 167 0.31 -0.38 7.63
CA GLY A 167 0.02 -1.38 6.61
C GLY A 167 0.32 -2.77 7.08
#